data_AF-A0A0P4RID3-F1
#
_entry.id   AF-A0A0P4RID3-F1
#
_cell.length_a   1.000
_cell.length_b   1.000
_cell.length_c   1.000
_cell.angle_alpha   90.00
_cell.angle_beta   90.00
_cell.angle_gamma   90.00
#
_symmetry.space_group_name_H-M   'P 1'
#
loop_
_entity.id
_entity.type
_entity.pdbx_description
1 polymer ?
#
loop_
_entity_poly.entity_id
_entity_poly.type
_entity_poly.pdbx_seq_one_letter_code
_entity_poly.pdbx_strand_id
1 'polypeptide(L)'
;MLLPLTHVKTDLLEVVRITDPARHLTSEDLAGEAVATWERDQAQQALTLIADLPGSERYRCFLPGWGIRAHSSTDLLFESAFCFRCHGARIWGPGVPTE
;
A
#
# COMPACT_ATOMS: atom_id res chain seq x y z
N MET A 1 -2.25 9.88 5.26
CA MET A 1 -1.16 9.46 4.35
C MET A 1 -1.63 9.70 2.92
N LEU A 2 -0.77 10.08 1.97
CA LEU A 2 -1.24 10.35 0.59
C LEU A 2 -1.44 9.02 -0.17
N LEU A 3 -2.70 8.67 -0.42
CA LEU A 3 -3.07 7.60 -1.35
C LEU A 3 -3.24 8.16 -2.77
N PRO A 4 -2.98 7.37 -3.83
CA PRO A 4 -3.29 7.78 -5.20
C PRO A 4 -4.77 8.09 -5.37
N LEU A 5 -5.13 9.06 -6.21
CA LEU A 5 -6.54 9.40 -6.47
C LEU A 5 -7.35 8.21 -7.01
N THR A 6 -6.69 7.23 -7.63
CA THR A 6 -7.32 6.00 -8.12
C THR A 6 -7.91 5.14 -7.02
N HIS A 7 -7.57 5.34 -5.74
CA HIS A 7 -8.09 4.52 -4.63
C HIS A 7 -9.61 4.53 -4.51
N VAL A 8 -10.29 5.57 -5.00
CA VAL A 8 -11.77 5.65 -5.00
C VAL A 8 -12.44 4.60 -5.90
N LYS A 9 -11.69 3.94 -6.78
CA LYS A 9 -12.17 2.86 -7.67
C LYS A 9 -11.88 1.46 -7.10
N THR A 10 -11.40 1.37 -5.87
CA THR A 10 -11.01 0.09 -5.27
C THR A 10 -12.24 -0.72 -4.91
N ASP A 11 -12.39 -1.87 -5.55
CA ASP A 11 -13.45 -2.85 -5.24
C ASP A 11 -12.92 -3.97 -4.33
N LEU A 12 -11.62 -4.27 -4.41
CA LEU A 12 -10.95 -5.33 -3.68
C LEU A 12 -9.58 -4.86 -3.18
N LEU A 13 -9.25 -5.24 -1.94
CA LEU A 13 -7.98 -4.92 -1.32
C LEU A 13 -7.36 -6.18 -0.73
N GLU A 14 -6.16 -6.52 -1.20
CA GLU A 14 -5.35 -7.59 -0.61
C GLU A 14 -4.47 -7.00 0.47
N VAL A 15 -4.47 -7.62 1.65
CA VAL A 15 -3.55 -7.30 2.73
C VAL A 15 -2.33 -8.20 2.60
N VAL A 16 -1.17 -7.58 2.44
CA VAL A 16 0.08 -8.29 2.16
C VAL A 16 0.98 -8.30 3.37
N ARG A 17 1.42 -9.49 3.78
CA ARG A 17 2.49 -9.64 4.77
C ARG A 17 3.84 -9.69 4.07
N ILE A 18 4.75 -8.83 4.51
CA ILE A 18 6.12 -8.78 4.02
C ILE A 18 7.04 -9.50 5.01
N THR A 19 7.77 -10.50 4.53
CA THR A 19 8.72 -11.30 5.32
C THR A 19 10.17 -10.99 4.99
N ASP A 20 10.44 -10.51 3.77
CA ASP A 20 11.73 -9.96 3.35
C ASP A 20 11.60 -8.43 3.11
N PRO A 21 11.74 -7.61 4.17
CA PRO A 21 11.57 -6.17 4.06
C PRO A 21 12.65 -5.51 3.18
N ALA A 22 13.88 -6.04 3.17
CA ALA A 22 15.01 -5.43 2.48
C ALA A 22 14.85 -5.46 0.95
N ARG A 23 14.12 -6.44 0.42
CA ARG A 23 13.77 -6.53 -1.01
C ARG A 23 13.11 -5.25 -1.56
N HIS A 24 12.34 -4.53 -0.74
CA HIS A 24 11.62 -3.32 -1.15
C HIS A 24 12.48 -2.07 -1.28
N LEU A 25 13.78 -2.17 -1.02
CA LEU A 25 14.72 -1.11 -1.34
C LEU A 25 14.88 -0.96 -2.87
N THR A 26 14.80 -2.06 -3.62
CA THR A 26 15.00 -2.10 -5.07
C THR A 26 13.84 -2.70 -5.85
N SER A 27 12.75 -3.14 -5.19
CA SER A 27 11.60 -3.76 -5.86
C SER A 27 10.83 -2.76 -6.74
N GLU A 28 10.39 -3.25 -7.89
CA GLU A 28 9.51 -2.54 -8.82
C GLU A 28 8.01 -2.71 -8.45
N ASP A 29 7.73 -3.61 -7.51
CA ASP A 29 6.41 -4.05 -7.06
C ASP A 29 6.37 -4.32 -5.54
N LEU A 30 5.18 -4.63 -5.03
CA LEU A 30 5.02 -5.10 -3.65
C LEU A 30 5.26 -6.61 -3.54
N ALA A 31 6.37 -6.96 -2.89
CA ALA A 31 6.76 -8.34 -2.66
C ALA A 31 6.26 -8.88 -1.31
N GLY A 32 5.38 -9.89 -1.34
CA GLY A 32 4.88 -10.53 -0.13
C GLY A 32 3.66 -11.40 -0.39
N GLU A 33 3.20 -12.06 0.66
CA GLU A 33 2.06 -12.97 0.62
C GLU A 33 0.76 -12.23 0.98
N ALA A 34 -0.29 -12.43 0.19
CA ALA A 34 -1.62 -11.96 0.55
C ALA A 34 -2.19 -12.84 1.69
N VAL A 35 -2.43 -12.24 2.85
CA VAL A 35 -2.91 -12.95 4.05
C VAL A 35 -4.38 -12.66 4.37
N ALA A 36 -4.97 -11.65 3.74
CA ALA A 36 -6.39 -11.38 3.79
C ALA A 36 -6.84 -10.63 2.53
N THR A 37 -8.12 -10.76 2.22
CA THR A 37 -8.77 -10.03 1.13
C THR A 37 -10.01 -9.35 1.69
N TRP A 38 -10.15 -8.06 1.41
CA TRP A 38 -11.29 -7.23 1.80
C TRP A 38 -12.00 -6.73 0.55
N GLU A 39 -13.33 -6.79 0.56
CA GLU A 39 -14.15 -6.38 -0.58
C GLU A 39 -15.05 -5.21 -0.21
N ARG A 40 -15.34 -4.36 -1.20
CA ARG A 40 -16.34 -3.28 -1.14
C ARG A 40 -16.20 -2.43 0.13
N ASP A 41 -17.20 -2.46 1.01
CA ASP A 41 -17.26 -1.64 2.21
C ASP A 41 -16.04 -1.83 3.13
N GLN A 42 -15.52 -3.05 3.25
CA GLN A 42 -14.33 -3.31 4.06
C GLN A 42 -13.07 -2.67 3.44
N ALA A 43 -12.92 -2.79 2.12
CA ALA A 43 -11.82 -2.15 1.41
C ALA A 43 -11.90 -0.63 1.53
N GLN A 44 -13.10 -0.06 1.37
CA GLN A 44 -13.31 1.38 1.48
C GLN A 44 -13.03 1.90 2.90
N GLN A 45 -13.50 1.20 3.93
CA GLN A 45 -13.21 1.54 5.33
C GLN A 45 -11.70 1.51 5.62
N ALA A 46 -11.00 0.48 5.15
CA ALA A 46 -9.55 0.39 5.32
C ALA A 46 -8.81 1.54 4.63
N LEU A 47 -9.20 1.87 3.39
CA LEU A 47 -8.61 2.99 2.64
C LEU A 47 -8.86 4.34 3.32
N THR A 48 -10.06 4.56 3.85
CA THR A 48 -10.38 5.77 4.64
C THR A 48 -9.47 5.87 5.87
N LEU A 49 -9.31 4.78 6.63
CA LEU A 49 -8.40 4.75 7.78
C LEU A 49 -6.95 5.07 7.38
N ILE A 50 -6.48 4.55 6.25
CA ILE A 50 -5.13 4.83 5.75
C ILE A 50 -4.98 6.29 5.31
N ALA A 51 -5.99 6.85 4.63
CA ALA A 51 -6.01 8.25 4.22
C ALA A 51 -5.92 9.18 5.44
N ASP A 52 -6.64 8.84 6.52
CA ASP A 52 -6.72 9.61 7.76
C ASP A 52 -5.47 9.49 8.65
N LEU A 53 -4.53 8.58 8.33
CA LEU A 53 -3.27 8.48 9.08
C LEU A 53 -2.53 9.83 9.03
N PRO A 54 -2.18 10.42 10.18
CA PRO A 54 -1.50 11.70 10.21
C PRO A 54 -0.15 11.60 9.50
N GLY A 55 0.23 12.68 8.82
CA GLY A 55 1.61 12.85 8.36
C GLY A 55 2.56 12.88 9.56
N SER A 56 3.78 12.38 9.36
CA SER A 56 4.84 12.43 10.36
C SER A 56 6.18 12.67 9.67
N GLU A 57 7.17 13.11 10.43
CA GLU A 57 8.55 13.18 9.95
C GLU A 57 9.02 11.78 9.54
N ARG A 58 9.66 11.69 8.36
CA ARG A 58 10.16 10.44 7.80
C ARG A 58 11.56 10.16 8.33
N TYR A 59 11.80 8.93 8.76
CA TYR A 59 13.14 8.44 9.12
C TYR A 59 13.79 7.66 7.96
N ARG A 60 15.10 7.41 8.03
CA ARG A 60 15.89 6.86 6.92
C ARG A 60 15.70 5.37 6.64
N CYS A 61 15.21 4.57 7.59
CA CYS A 61 15.05 3.13 7.37
C CYS A 61 13.81 2.85 6.52
N PHE A 62 13.82 1.86 5.63
CA PHE A 62 12.60 1.39 4.97
C PHE A 62 12.56 -0.13 5.02
N LEU A 63 11.98 -0.64 6.11
CA LEU A 63 11.84 -2.06 6.38
C LEU A 63 10.35 -2.39 6.61
N PRO A 64 9.55 -2.41 5.54
CA PRO A 64 8.10 -2.56 5.66
C PRO A 64 7.73 -3.98 6.10
N GLY A 65 6.77 -4.08 7.02
CA GLY A 65 6.23 -5.38 7.45
C GLY A 65 4.89 -5.73 6.80
N TRP A 66 4.22 -4.73 6.25
CA TRP A 66 2.87 -4.84 5.72
C TRP A 66 2.73 -4.02 4.45
N GLY A 67 1.84 -4.45 3.57
CA GLY A 67 1.45 -3.73 2.38
C GLY A 67 0.00 -4.00 2.00
N ILE A 68 -0.46 -3.32 0.95
CA ILE A 68 -1.75 -3.55 0.33
C ILE A 68 -1.61 -3.58 -1.20
N ARG A 69 -2.44 -4.38 -1.86
CA ARG A 69 -2.72 -4.26 -3.30
C ARG A 69 -4.17 -3.87 -3.48
N ALA A 70 -4.40 -2.73 -4.12
CA ALA A 70 -5.73 -2.21 -4.37
C ALA A 70 -6.11 -2.49 -5.82
N HIS A 71 -7.27 -3.11 -6.01
CA HIS A 71 -7.78 -3.53 -7.30
C HIS A 71 -9.14 -2.91 -7.57
N SER A 72 -9.40 -2.53 -8.81
CA SER A 72 -10.77 -2.39 -9.31
C SER A 72 -11.35 -3.77 -9.60
N SER A 73 -12.58 -3.83 -10.09
CA SER A 73 -13.16 -5.05 -10.63
C SER A 73 -12.34 -5.74 -11.73
N THR A 74 -11.41 -5.05 -12.40
CA THR A 74 -10.66 -5.58 -13.55
C THR A 74 -9.16 -5.45 -13.46
N ASP A 75 -8.65 -4.46 -12.73
CA ASP A 75 -7.24 -4.04 -12.83
C ASP A 75 -6.62 -3.74 -11.47
N LEU A 76 -5.32 -3.99 -11.35
CA LEU A 76 -4.51 -3.49 -10.24
C LEU A 76 -4.37 -1.97 -10.35
N LEU A 77 -4.85 -1.24 -9.34
CA LEU A 77 -4.82 0.22 -9.32
C LEU A 77 -3.52 0.76 -8.76
N PHE A 78 -3.08 0.21 -7.63
CA PHE A 78 -1.81 0.54 -6.99
C PHE A 78 -1.44 -0.51 -5.94
N GLU A 79 -0.17 -0.52 -5.59
CA GLU A 79 0.38 -1.28 -4.47
C GLU A 79 1.05 -0.33 -3.49
N SER A 80 1.03 -0.65 -2.20
CA SER A 80 1.68 0.17 -1.17
C SER A 80 2.33 -0.69 -0.12
N ALA A 81 3.56 -0.35 0.28
CA ALA A 81 4.26 -0.93 1.42
C ALA A 81 4.36 0.11 2.53
N PHE A 82 4.02 -0.28 3.76
CA PHE A 82 4.03 0.60 4.93
C PHE A 82 5.18 0.22 5.87
N CYS A 83 6.02 1.20 6.17
CA CYS A 83 7.04 1.09 7.20
C CYS A 83 6.65 1.99 8.38
N PHE A 84 5.95 1.41 9.35
CA PHE A 84 5.53 2.11 10.58
C PHE A 84 6.72 2.55 11.44
N ARG A 85 7.90 1.95 11.28
CA ARG A 85 9.12 2.38 11.99
C ARG A 85 9.64 3.71 11.46
N CYS A 86 9.58 3.95 10.16
CA CYS A 86 10.07 5.19 9.57
C CYS A 86 8.98 6.18 9.20
N HIS A 87 7.72 5.82 9.47
CA HIS A 87 6.55 6.61 9.13
C HIS A 87 6.46 6.87 7.62
N GLY A 88 6.99 5.93 6.83
CA GLY A 88 7.06 6.02 5.38
C GLY A 88 6.17 4.99 4.71
N ALA A 89 5.72 5.33 3.51
CA ALA A 89 5.12 4.39 2.59
C ALA A 89 5.77 4.53 1.22
N ARG A 90 5.86 3.41 0.51
CA ARG A 90 6.26 3.37 -0.89
C ARG A 90 5.09 2.85 -1.69
N ILE A 91 4.79 3.51 -2.80
CA ILE A 91 3.61 3.23 -3.61
C ILE A 91 4.09 2.93 -5.03
N TRP A 92 3.50 1.91 -5.64
CA TRP A 92 3.74 1.51 -7.03
C TRP A 92 2.41 1.46 -7.78
N GLY A 93 2.46 1.56 -9.11
CA GLY A 93 1.31 1.33 -9.97
C GLY A 93 1.15 2.36 -11.10
N PRO A 94 0.21 2.12 -12.03
CA PRO A 94 0.08 2.88 -13.27
C PRO A 94 -0.21 4.38 -13.10
N GLY A 95 -0.79 4.77 -11.95
CA GLY A 95 -1.12 6.15 -11.61
C GLY A 95 -0.17 6.82 -10.62
N VAL A 96 0.94 6.15 -10.27
CA VAL A 96 1.95 6.69 -9.35
C VAL A 96 3.05 7.35 -10.18
N PRO A 97 3.38 8.63 -9.95
CA PRO A 97 4.52 9.25 -10.63
C PRO A 97 5.79 8.45 -10.38
N THR A 98 6.54 8.15 -11.44
CA THR A 98 7.92 7.67 -11.31
C THR A 98 8.76 8.83 -10.76
N GLU A 99 9.31 8.66 -9.55
CA GLU A 99 10.33 9.57 -8.98
C GLU A 99 11.59 9.63 -9.87
#